data_AF-A0AAV1K816-F1
#
_entry.id   AF-A0AAV1K816-F1
#
_cell.length_a   1.000
_cell.length_b   1.000
_cell.length_c   1.000
_cell.angle_alpha   90.00
_cell.angle_beta   90.00
_cell.angle_gamma   90.00
#
_symmetry.space_group_name_H-M   'P 1'
#
loop_
_entity.id
_entity.type
_entity.pdbx_description
1 polymer ?
#
loop_
_entity_poly.entity_id
_entity_poly.type
_entity_poly.pdbx_seq_one_letter_code
_entity_poly.pdbx_strand_id
1 'polypeptide(L)'
;MLNGYTYSKHSRSSNYYCSKKAHGCRAKVKLDHFGMIASESPCHNHDPPKVSTRHWVCSTKFRDCKARLKMDEDGNIISLFNEHCHPRRKFARTVTGDLVRV
;
A
#
# COMPACT_ATOMS: atom_id res chain seq x y z
N MET A 1 7.14 -8.26 3.49
CA MET A 1 7.85 -7.17 4.20
C MET A 1 8.75 -7.83 5.23
N LEU A 2 9.92 -7.26 5.51
CA LEU A 2 10.89 -7.82 6.46
C LEU A 2 11.54 -6.67 7.23
N ASN A 3 11.51 -6.72 8.57
CA ASN A 3 12.10 -5.71 9.46
C ASN A 3 11.65 -4.26 9.16
N GLY A 4 10.38 -4.05 8.81
CA GLY A 4 9.84 -2.73 8.45
C GLY A 4 10.19 -2.25 7.03
N TYR A 5 10.99 -3.01 6.28
CA TYR A 5 11.34 -2.71 4.89
C TYR A 5 10.52 -3.53 3.89
N THR A 6 10.27 -2.92 2.73
CA THR A 6 9.56 -3.55 1.61
C THR A 6 10.57 -4.07 0.59
N TYR A 7 10.31 -5.26 0.04
CA TYR A 7 11.17 -5.91 -0.95
C TYR A 7 10.35 -6.35 -2.16
N SER A 8 10.97 -6.33 -3.34
CA SER A 8 10.40 -6.83 -4.59
C SER A 8 11.21 -8.02 -5.11
N LYS A 9 10.50 -9.06 -5.56
CA LYS A 9 11.12 -10.25 -6.14
C LYS A 9 11.67 -9.94 -7.52
N HIS A 10 12.86 -10.43 -7.81
CA HIS A 10 13.39 -10.44 -9.17
C HIS A 10 12.77 -11.58 -9.98
N SER A 11 12.30 -11.29 -11.20
CA SER A 11 11.42 -12.16 -11.98
C SER A 11 11.93 -13.59 -12.20
N ARG A 12 13.25 -13.78 -12.28
CA ARG A 12 13.90 -15.07 -12.60
C ARG A 12 14.74 -15.66 -11.46
N SER A 13 14.65 -15.12 -10.24
CA SER A 13 15.47 -15.62 -9.14
C SER A 13 14.74 -15.60 -7.80
N SER A 14 15.28 -16.35 -6.83
CA SER A 14 14.87 -16.29 -5.43
C SER A 14 15.44 -15.05 -4.71
N ASN A 15 15.95 -14.07 -5.46
CA ASN A 15 16.48 -12.84 -4.91
C ASN A 15 15.36 -11.79 -4.82
N TYR A 16 15.29 -11.17 -3.66
CA TYR A 16 14.41 -10.07 -3.32
C TYR A 16 15.29 -8.87 -3.04
N TYR A 17 14.96 -7.74 -3.63
CA TYR A 17 15.71 -6.49 -3.44
C TYR A 17 14.82 -5.48 -2.75
N CYS A 18 15.43 -4.56 -1.98
CA CYS A 18 14.68 -3.48 -1.37
C CYS A 18 13.94 -2.67 -2.44
N SER A 19 12.70 -2.24 -2.15
CA SER A 19 11.88 -1.45 -3.10
C SER A 19 12.55 -0.14 -3.52
N LYS A 20 13.49 0.39 -2.72
CA LYS A 20 14.29 1.57 -3.07
C LYS A 20 15.62 1.24 -3.78
N LYS A 21 15.75 0.05 -4.41
CA LYS A 21 16.92 -0.31 -5.23
C LYS A 21 17.23 0.73 -6.32
N ALA A 22 16.19 1.30 -6.93
CA ALA A 22 16.33 2.38 -7.91
C ALA A 22 16.92 3.68 -7.32
N HIS A 23 16.81 3.88 -6.01
CA HIS A 23 17.43 5.00 -5.27
C HIS A 23 18.78 4.61 -4.64
N GLY A 24 19.44 3.57 -5.16
CA GLY A 24 20.77 3.15 -4.71
C GLY A 24 20.81 2.23 -3.49
N CYS A 25 19.66 1.79 -2.97
CA CYS A 25 19.64 0.82 -1.86
C CYS A 25 20.19 -0.55 -2.32
N ARG A 26 21.15 -1.10 -1.57
CA ARG A 26 21.84 -2.37 -1.87
C ARG A 26 21.30 -3.56 -1.08
N ALA A 27 20.30 -3.35 -0.24
CA ALA A 27 19.72 -4.42 0.56
C ALA A 27 19.07 -5.49 -0.32
N LYS A 28 19.36 -6.75 0.01
CA LYS A 28 18.88 -7.94 -0.69
C LYS A 28 18.58 -9.06 0.30
N VAL A 29 17.65 -9.91 -0.06
CA VAL A 29 17.30 -11.14 0.66
C VAL A 29 17.20 -12.25 -0.37
N LYS A 30 17.79 -13.41 -0.10
CA LYS A 30 17.67 -14.60 -0.93
C LYS A 30 16.86 -15.63 -0.16
N LEU A 31 15.82 -16.16 -0.79
CA LEU A 31 15.06 -17.27 -0.25
C LEU A 31 15.63 -18.61 -0.72
N ASP A 32 15.51 -19.64 0.12
CA ASP A 32 15.80 -21.03 -0.25
C ASP A 32 14.63 -21.68 -1.02
N HIS A 33 14.72 -22.98 -1.28
CA HIS A 33 13.66 -23.75 -1.96
C HIS A 33 12.37 -23.87 -1.15
N PHE A 34 12.46 -23.79 0.18
CA PHE A 34 11.32 -23.84 1.09
C PHE A 34 10.69 -22.46 1.35
N GLY A 35 11.24 -21.40 0.75
CA GLY A 35 10.77 -20.02 0.93
C GLY A 35 11.30 -19.35 2.20
N MET A 36 12.26 -19.96 2.89
CA MET A 36 12.91 -19.40 4.08
C MET A 36 14.09 -18.51 3.70
N ILE A 37 14.51 -17.62 4.60
CA ILE A 37 15.64 -16.72 4.36
C ILE A 37 16.94 -17.53 4.37
N ALA A 38 17.53 -17.72 3.19
CA ALA A 38 18.82 -18.38 3.02
C ALA A 38 19.99 -17.43 3.26
N SER A 39 19.81 -16.15 2.92
CA SER A 39 20.82 -15.11 3.07
C SER A 39 20.16 -13.74 3.06
N GLU A 40 20.62 -12.84 3.93
CA GLU A 40 20.23 -11.43 3.92
C GLU A 40 21.45 -10.50 3.86
N SER A 41 21.25 -9.33 3.28
CA SER A 41 22.17 -8.20 3.36
C SER A 41 21.35 -6.99 3.78
N PRO A 42 21.34 -6.64 5.09
CA PRO A 42 20.44 -5.63 5.65
C PRO A 42 20.91 -4.18 5.44
N CYS A 43 21.87 -3.93 4.54
CA CYS A 43 22.43 -2.60 4.31
C CYS A 43 21.43 -1.70 3.56
N HIS A 44 20.59 -0.98 4.32
CA HIS A 44 19.74 0.09 3.82
C HIS A 44 20.43 1.44 4.03
N ASN A 45 20.39 2.30 3.01
CA ASN A 45 20.89 3.67 3.05
C ASN A 45 19.76 4.70 3.25
N HIS A 46 18.62 4.25 3.78
CA HIS A 46 17.43 5.05 3.95
C HIS A 46 16.61 4.50 5.12
N ASP A 47 15.81 5.37 5.73
CA ASP A 47 14.85 4.94 6.75
C ASP A 47 13.79 3.99 6.18
N PRO A 48 13.20 3.12 7.03
CA PRO A 48 12.07 2.30 6.64
C PRO A 48 10.98 3.14 5.97
N PRO A 49 10.39 2.66 4.86
CA PRO A 49 9.23 3.34 4.32
C PRO A 49 8.14 3.39 5.41
N LYS A 50 7.63 4.60 5.68
CA LYS A 50 6.40 4.73 6.47
C LYS A 50 5.33 3.93 5.73
N VAL A 51 4.96 2.78 6.28
CA VAL A 51 3.94 1.91 5.71
C VAL A 51 2.72 2.78 5.42
N SER A 52 2.28 2.74 4.17
CA SER A 52 1.12 3.52 3.73
C SER A 52 -0.10 2.90 4.37
N THR A 53 -0.39 3.37 5.58
CA THR A 53 -1.68 3.41 6.25
C THR A 53 -2.85 3.22 5.31
N ARG A 54 -3.85 2.42 5.73
CA ARG A 54 -5.09 2.21 4.97
C ARG A 54 -5.69 3.57 4.60
N HIS A 55 -5.60 3.91 3.32
CA HIS A 55 -6.21 5.11 2.77
C HIS A 55 -7.56 4.72 2.17
N TRP A 56 -8.63 5.30 2.70
CA TRP A 56 -9.95 5.24 2.09
C TRP A 56 -10.10 6.46 1.20
N VAL A 57 -10.50 6.25 -0.04
CA VAL A 57 -10.75 7.32 -1.01
C VAL A 57 -12.24 7.45 -1.23
N CYS A 58 -12.68 8.60 -1.74
CA CYS A 58 -14.08 8.78 -2.12
C CYS A 58 -14.56 7.65 -3.03
N SER A 59 -15.68 7.02 -2.64
CA SER A 59 -16.28 5.92 -3.38
C SER A 59 -16.66 6.31 -4.80
N THR A 60 -17.04 7.57 -5.02
CA THR A 60 -17.33 8.17 -6.34
C THR A 60 -16.15 8.08 -7.31
N LYS A 61 -14.91 8.06 -6.79
CA LYS A 61 -13.68 8.06 -7.59
C LYS A 61 -13.71 9.09 -8.73
N PHE A 62 -14.37 10.22 -8.49
CA PHE A 62 -14.40 11.32 -9.44
C PHE A 62 -12.97 11.82 -9.63
N ARG A 63 -12.55 12.08 -10.88
CA ARG A 63 -11.14 12.28 -11.25
C ARG A 63 -10.47 13.36 -10.40
N ASP A 64 -11.19 14.41 -10.08
CA ASP A 64 -10.68 15.56 -9.34
C ASP A 64 -11.03 15.52 -7.84
N CYS A 65 -11.67 14.44 -7.36
CA CYS A 65 -11.99 14.29 -5.95
C CYS A 65 -10.77 13.89 -5.14
N LYS A 66 -10.37 14.76 -4.23
CA LYS A 66 -9.24 14.55 -3.35
C LYS A 66 -9.63 14.03 -1.96
N ALA A 67 -10.92 13.77 -1.73
CA ALA A 67 -11.41 13.27 -0.44
C ALA A 67 -10.78 11.93 -0.07
N ARG A 68 -10.12 11.91 1.09
CA ARG A 68 -9.29 10.81 1.58
C ARG A 68 -9.34 10.75 3.11
N LEU A 69 -9.44 9.54 3.63
CA LEU A 69 -9.32 9.22 5.06
C LEU A 69 -8.11 8.30 5.23
N LYS A 70 -7.26 8.62 6.20
CA LYS A 70 -6.09 7.84 6.59
C LYS A 70 -6.29 7.33 8.00
N MET A 71 -6.17 6.03 8.19
CA MET A 71 -6.24 5.40 9.51
C MET A 71 -4.92 4.75 9.90
N ASP A 72 -4.68 4.61 11.19
CA ASP A 72 -3.57 3.80 11.73
C ASP A 72 -3.86 2.29 11.60
N GLU A 73 -2.99 1.47 12.21
CA GLU A 73 -3.14 0.02 12.23
C GLU A 73 -4.30 -0.43 13.12
N ASP A 74 -4.64 0.35 14.16
CA ASP A 74 -5.70 0.09 15.13
C ASP A 74 -7.09 0.60 14.67
N GLY A 75 -7.16 1.33 13.56
CA GLY A 75 -8.39 1.89 13.01
C GLY A 75 -8.72 3.31 13.47
N ASN A 76 -7.84 4.00 14.21
CA ASN A 76 -8.02 5.40 14.56
C ASN A 76 -7.74 6.30 13.35
N ILE A 77 -8.47 7.41 13.27
CA ILE A 77 -8.32 8.38 12.19
C ILE A 77 -7.06 9.23 12.42
N ILE A 78 -6.04 9.04 11.58
CA ILE A 78 -4.82 9.87 11.58
C ILE A 78 -5.05 11.16 10.79
N SER A 79 -5.78 11.09 9.66
CA SER A 79 -6.01 12.26 8.80
C SER A 79 -7.31 12.12 8.03
N LEU A 80 -8.06 13.21 7.96
CA LEU A 80 -9.33 13.30 7.24
C LEU A 80 -9.30 14.53 6.32
N PHE A 81 -9.40 14.29 5.02
CA PHE A 81 -9.71 15.29 4.02
C PHE A 81 -11.09 14.96 3.44
N ASN A 82 -12.13 15.64 3.93
CA ASN A 82 -13.53 15.34 3.59
C ASN A 82 -14.15 16.33 2.60
N GLU A 83 -13.34 17.09 1.86
CA GLU A 83 -13.84 18.01 0.85
C GLU A 83 -14.08 17.28 -0.47
N HIS A 84 -15.31 17.40 -1.00
CA HIS A 84 -15.72 16.78 -2.26
C HIS A 84 -16.09 17.86 -3.26
N CYS A 85 -15.59 17.73 -4.49
CA CYS A 85 -15.87 18.64 -5.61
C CYS A 85 -16.98 18.13 -6.54
N HIS A 86 -17.75 17.12 -6.12
CA HIS A 86 -18.77 16.48 -6.93
C HIS A 86 -20.05 16.23 -6.11
N PRO A 87 -21.22 16.06 -6.75
CA PRO A 87 -22.45 15.70 -6.07
C PRO A 87 -22.37 14.28 -5.48
N ARG A 88 -23.24 14.00 -4.50
CA ARG A 88 -23.38 12.66 -3.92
C ARG A 88 -23.80 11.64 -4.99
N ARG A 89 -23.35 10.40 -4.82
CA ARG A 89 -23.83 9.28 -5.65
C ARG A 89 -25.34 9.14 -5.48
N LYS A 90 -26.05 9.01 -6.59
CA LYS A 90 -27.49 8.76 -6.61
C LYS A 90 -27.83 7.28 -6.44
N PHE A 91 -26.85 6.38 -6.62
CA PHE A 91 -27.05 4.93 -6.57
C PHE A 91 -25.94 4.26 -5.74
N ALA A 92 -26.33 3.32 -4.88
CA ALA A 92 -25.46 2.43 -4.14
C ALA A 92 -25.60 1.01 -4.68
N ARG A 93 -24.50 0.26 -4.69
CA ARG A 93 -24.50 -1.15 -5.08
C ARG A 93 -24.72 -2.00 -3.85
N THR A 94 -25.75 -2.84 -3.87
CA THR A 94 -26.02 -3.81 -2.80
C THR A 94 -25.01 -4.96 -2.83
N VAL A 95 -25.03 -5.79 -1.79
CA VAL A 95 -24.24 -7.04 -1.74
C VAL A 95 -24.62 -8.01 -2.86
N THR A 96 -25.87 -7.96 -3.33
CA THR A 96 -26.39 -8.76 -4.45
C THR A 96 -25.99 -8.21 -5.82
N GLY A 97 -25.39 -7.01 -5.89
CA GLY A 97 -24.95 -6.37 -7.12
C GLY A 97 -25.94 -5.38 -7.73
N ASP A 98 -27.15 -5.28 -7.18
CA ASP A 98 -28.20 -4.37 -7.65
C ASP A 98 -27.87 -2.91 -7.33
N LEU A 99 -28.25 -2.00 -8.23
CA LEU A 99 -28.10 -0.55 -8.03
C LEU A 99 -29.39 0.02 -7.44
N VAL A 100 -29.37 0.33 -6.15
CA VAL A 100 -30.47 0.99 -5.45
C VAL A 100 -30.24 2.50 -5.38
N ARG A 101 -31.29 3.29 -5.58
CA ARG A 101 -31.20 4.75 -5.44
C ARG A 101 -30.97 5.10 -3.97
N VAL A 102 -30.03 6.00 -3.71
CA VAL A 102 -29.66 6.52 -2.36
C VAL A 102 -30.26 7.90 -2.14
#